data_AF-A0AAV8Z071-F1
#
_entry.id   AF-A0AAV8Z071-F1
#
_cell.length_a   1.000
_cell.length_b   1.000
_cell.length_c   1.000
_cell.angle_alpha   90.00
_cell.angle_beta   90.00
_cell.angle_gamma   90.00
#
_symmetry.space_group_name_H-M   'P 1'
#
loop_
_entity.id
_entity.type
_entity.pdbx_description
1 polymer ?
#
loop_
_entity_poly.entity_id
_entity_poly.type
_entity_poly.pdbx_seq_one_letter_code
_entity_poly.pdbx_strand_id
1 'polypeptide(L)'
;MLKGGYLYDLKVYCGQEKNDSENQTVPTKVVTDLTKDLLGKGRTICVDNYYTSVELAQELMKNKTYILGTLCSNRKNNPQNVINKKLKIGKVVAEESNTGIFVEKWKDKQDVVIMTTKYVPEMVTIHKRSTDITKPTSVIEYNRRKRYIDISTKLHL
;
A
#
# COMPACT_ATOMS: atom_id res chain seq x y z
N MET A 1 7.70 -23.78 -12.62
CA MET A 1 7.70 -23.27 -11.23
C MET A 1 8.09 -21.81 -11.25
N LEU A 2 7.26 -20.91 -10.70
CA LEU A 2 7.61 -19.50 -10.55
C LEU A 2 8.71 -19.36 -9.49
N LYS A 3 9.84 -18.73 -9.85
CA LYS A 3 10.81 -18.26 -8.86
C LYS A 3 10.21 -17.05 -8.12
N GLY A 4 9.81 -17.21 -6.86
CA GLY A 4 9.74 -16.10 -5.90
C GLY A 4 8.38 -15.73 -5.28
N GLY A 5 7.32 -16.52 -5.44
CA GLY A 5 6.03 -16.27 -4.75
C GLY A 5 5.37 -17.56 -4.28
N TYR A 6 4.76 -17.53 -3.09
CA TYR A 6 3.99 -18.64 -2.52
C TYR A 6 2.80 -18.09 -1.72
N LEU A 7 1.70 -18.84 -1.69
CA LEU A 7 0.56 -18.54 -0.83
C LEU A 7 0.94 -18.89 0.62
N TYR A 8 0.94 -17.89 1.50
CA TYR A 8 1.27 -18.10 2.92
C TYR A 8 0.03 -18.45 3.74
N ASP A 9 -1.05 -17.68 3.57
CA ASP A 9 -2.30 -17.83 4.31
C ASP A 9 -3.47 -17.32 3.46
N LEU A 10 -4.68 -17.81 3.73
CA LEU A 10 -5.92 -17.47 3.03
C LEU A 10 -7.10 -17.44 4.01
N LYS A 11 -7.87 -16.35 3.97
CA LYS A 11 -9.13 -16.21 4.70
C LYS A 11 -10.27 -15.99 3.71
N VAL A 12 -11.28 -16.85 3.75
CA VAL A 12 -12.45 -16.78 2.85
C VAL A 12 -13.49 -15.83 3.44
N TYR A 13 -13.93 -14.86 2.63
CA TYR A 13 -14.97 -13.92 3.02
C TYR A 13 -16.37 -14.53 2.82
N CYS A 14 -17.14 -14.67 3.89
CA CYS A 14 -18.47 -15.29 3.89
C CYS A 14 -19.64 -14.30 4.06
N GLY A 15 -19.45 -13.02 3.70
CA GLY A 15 -20.53 -12.01 3.66
C GLY A 15 -20.76 -11.20 4.94
N GLN A 16 -20.46 -11.75 6.12
CA GLN A 16 -20.45 -10.99 7.38
C GLN A 16 -19.23 -11.37 8.22
N GLU A 17 -18.30 -10.43 8.37
CA GLU A 17 -17.23 -10.57 9.35
C GLU A 17 -17.64 -9.91 10.66
N LYS A 18 -17.69 -10.70 11.74
CA LYS A 18 -17.87 -10.17 13.09
C LYS A 18 -16.59 -9.45 13.51
N ASN A 19 -16.74 -8.16 13.75
CA ASN A 19 -15.66 -7.33 14.25
C ASN A 19 -15.83 -7.21 15.77
N ASP A 20 -15.30 -8.18 16.51
CA ASP A 20 -15.45 -8.24 17.97
C ASP A 20 -14.61 -7.18 18.72
N SER A 21 -13.77 -6.46 17.99
CA SER A 21 -12.92 -5.37 18.49
C SER A 21 -13.54 -4.01 18.15
N GLU A 22 -14.03 -3.30 19.17
CA GLU A 22 -14.67 -1.98 19.02
C GLU A 22 -13.76 -0.92 18.37
N ASN A 23 -12.44 -1.09 18.47
CA ASN A 23 -11.45 -0.09 18.06
C ASN A 23 -10.72 -0.40 16.75
N GLN A 24 -11.02 -1.52 16.08
CA GLN A 24 -10.32 -1.91 14.85
C GLN A 24 -11.29 -2.00 13.68
N THR A 25 -10.90 -1.58 12.49
CA THR A 25 -11.73 -1.76 11.28
C THR A 25 -11.58 -3.17 10.68
N VAL A 26 -12.64 -3.70 10.05
CA VAL A 26 -12.63 -5.04 9.40
C VAL A 26 -11.43 -5.25 8.48
N PRO A 27 -11.10 -4.32 7.54
CA PRO A 27 -9.94 -4.51 6.66
C PRO A 27 -8.61 -4.58 7.44
N THR A 28 -8.49 -3.82 8.53
CA THR A 28 -7.31 -3.84 9.39
C THR A 28 -7.20 -5.20 10.08
N LYS A 29 -8.30 -5.72 10.65
CA LYS A 29 -8.36 -7.04 11.29
C LYS A 29 -7.97 -8.16 10.32
N VAL A 30 -8.50 -8.15 9.11
CA VAL A 30 -8.16 -9.13 8.06
C VAL A 30 -6.65 -9.16 7.79
N VAL A 31 -6.02 -7.99 7.61
CA VAL A 31 -4.58 -7.92 7.35
C VAL A 31 -3.77 -8.37 8.57
N THR A 32 -4.14 -7.94 9.78
CA THR A 32 -3.42 -8.34 11.00
C THR A 32 -3.54 -9.84 11.25
N ASP A 33 -4.71 -10.44 11.03
CA ASP A 33 -4.94 -11.88 11.19
C ASP A 33 -4.05 -12.69 10.23
N LEU A 34 -4.07 -12.35 8.94
CA LEU A 34 -3.32 -13.04 7.88
C LEU A 34 -1.80 -12.88 8.00
N THR A 35 -1.36 -11.85 8.75
CA THR A 35 0.07 -11.52 8.85
C THR A 35 0.63 -11.68 10.25
N LYS A 36 -0.16 -12.14 11.23
CA LYS A 36 0.20 -12.22 12.67
C LYS A 36 1.56 -12.86 12.92
N ASP A 37 1.87 -13.96 12.24
CA ASP A 37 3.11 -14.73 12.43
C ASP A 37 4.30 -14.13 11.64
N LEU A 38 4.04 -13.11 10.82
CA LEU A 38 5.02 -12.38 10.02
C LEU A 38 5.36 -11.02 10.63
N LEU A 39 4.59 -10.55 11.61
CA LEU A 39 4.83 -9.31 12.33
C LEU A 39 6.14 -9.37 13.13
N GLY A 40 6.70 -8.20 13.43
CA GLY A 40 7.93 -8.07 14.24
C GLY A 40 9.24 -8.38 13.50
N LYS A 41 9.17 -8.85 12.25
CA LYS A 41 10.32 -9.36 11.48
C LYS A 41 10.92 -8.34 10.51
N GLY A 42 10.60 -7.06 10.64
CA GLY A 42 11.10 -6.00 9.74
C GLY A 42 10.62 -6.10 8.29
N ARG A 43 9.53 -6.85 8.06
CA ARG A 43 8.97 -7.09 6.72
C ARG A 43 8.16 -5.88 6.24
N THR A 44 7.86 -5.87 4.95
CA THR A 44 6.97 -4.87 4.35
C THR A 44 5.75 -5.57 3.77
N ILE A 45 4.58 -5.30 4.33
CA ILE A 45 3.30 -5.78 3.85
C ILE A 45 2.85 -4.87 2.70
N CYS A 46 2.50 -5.47 1.57
CA CYS A 46 2.00 -4.77 0.39
C CYS A 46 0.50 -5.03 0.24
N VAL A 47 -0.33 -3.99 0.21
CA VAL A 47 -1.80 -4.13 0.22
C VAL A 47 -2.49 -3.22 -0.79
N ASP A 48 -3.67 -3.65 -1.26
CA ASP A 48 -4.55 -2.85 -2.11
C ASP A 48 -5.36 -1.80 -1.31
N ASN A 49 -5.99 -0.87 -2.03
CA ASN A 49 -6.72 0.29 -1.51
C ASN A 49 -7.80 -0.01 -0.45
N TYR A 50 -8.49 -1.15 -0.53
CA TYR A 50 -9.52 -1.53 0.42
C TYR A 50 -8.93 -1.77 1.82
N TYR A 51 -7.68 -2.23 1.89
CA TYR A 51 -7.02 -2.56 3.15
C TYR A 51 -6.15 -1.41 3.66
N THR A 52 -5.55 -0.59 2.79
CA THR A 52 -4.63 0.50 3.19
C THR A 52 -5.30 1.63 3.97
N SER A 53 -4.98 1.79 5.26
CA SER A 53 -5.46 2.90 6.12
C SER A 53 -4.33 3.44 7.01
N VAL A 54 -4.50 4.68 7.50
CA VAL A 54 -3.60 5.26 8.52
C VAL A 54 -3.58 4.40 9.79
N GLU A 55 -4.76 3.91 10.21
CA GLU A 55 -4.93 3.01 11.36
C GLU A 55 -4.08 1.74 11.19
N LEU A 56 -4.18 1.06 10.04
CA LEU A 56 -3.39 -0.14 9.74
C LEU A 56 -1.90 0.17 9.71
N ALA A 57 -1.50 1.31 9.12
CA ALA A 57 -0.10 1.72 9.07
C ALA A 57 0.48 1.91 10.47
N GLN A 58 -0.26 2.56 11.38
CA GLN A 58 0.14 2.73 12.77
C GLN A 58 0.26 1.39 13.48
N GLU A 59 -0.71 0.49 13.31
CA GLU A 59 -0.71 -0.81 13.97
C GLU A 59 0.45 -1.70 13.51
N LEU A 60 0.74 -1.72 12.22
CA LEU A 60 1.90 -2.46 11.70
C LEU A 60 3.23 -1.86 12.18
N MET A 61 3.33 -0.54 12.25
CA MET A 61 4.54 0.14 12.75
C MET A 61 4.82 -0.17 14.22
N LYS A 62 3.80 -0.21 15.08
CA LYS A 62 3.95 -0.66 16.48
C LYS A 62 4.52 -2.09 16.55
N ASN A 63 4.16 -2.92 15.59
CA ASN A 63 4.61 -4.30 15.44
C ASN A 63 5.84 -4.44 14.53
N LYS A 64 6.70 -3.40 14.43
CA LYS A 64 7.97 -3.39 13.65
C LYS A 64 7.80 -3.93 12.22
N THR A 65 6.70 -3.58 11.58
CA THR A 65 6.32 -4.04 10.26
C THR A 65 5.94 -2.85 9.40
N TYR A 66 6.50 -2.77 8.21
CA TYR A 66 6.24 -1.67 7.28
C TYR A 66 5.04 -1.97 6.40
N ILE A 67 4.42 -0.91 5.87
CA ILE A 67 3.35 -1.01 4.89
C ILE A 67 3.70 -0.26 3.60
N LEU A 68 3.18 -0.76 2.49
CA LEU A 68 3.13 -0.11 1.20
C LEU A 68 1.80 -0.43 0.51
N GLY A 69 1.04 0.56 0.10
CA GLY A 69 -0.22 0.30 -0.59
C GLY A 69 -0.79 1.51 -1.29
N THR A 70 -1.67 1.27 -2.27
CA THR A 70 -2.52 2.33 -2.81
C THR A 70 -3.49 2.79 -1.74
N LEU A 71 -3.77 4.09 -1.67
CA LEU A 71 -4.67 4.68 -0.69
C LEU A 71 -5.96 5.18 -1.36
N CYS A 72 -7.10 4.88 -0.78
CA CYS A 72 -8.37 5.45 -1.23
C CYS A 72 -8.48 6.90 -0.76
N SER A 73 -8.65 7.85 -1.70
CA SER A 73 -8.70 9.30 -1.42
C SER A 73 -9.77 9.68 -0.39
N ASN A 74 -10.92 8.99 -0.40
CA ASN A 74 -12.07 9.28 0.47
C ASN A 74 -11.96 8.64 1.87
N ARG A 75 -10.84 8.01 2.19
CA ARG A 75 -10.63 7.38 3.51
C ARG A 75 -10.39 8.45 4.58
N LYS A 76 -10.93 8.21 5.78
CA LYS A 76 -10.76 9.12 6.93
C LYS A 76 -9.28 9.29 7.27
N ASN A 77 -8.93 10.45 7.83
CA ASN A 77 -7.60 10.81 8.33
C ASN A 77 -6.50 10.95 7.26
N ASN A 78 -6.84 10.92 5.97
CA ASN A 78 -5.88 11.25 4.92
C ASN A 78 -5.53 12.76 4.94
N PRO A 79 -4.26 13.14 4.68
CA PRO A 79 -3.84 14.53 4.59
C PRO A 79 -4.48 15.24 3.39
N GLN A 80 -5.49 16.07 3.67
CA GLN A 80 -6.34 16.66 2.62
C GLN A 80 -5.60 17.63 1.70
N ASN A 81 -4.55 18.28 2.20
CA ASN A 81 -3.65 19.10 1.40
C ASN A 81 -2.93 18.29 0.31
N VAL A 82 -2.57 17.03 0.56
CA VAL A 82 -2.03 16.10 -0.45
C VAL A 82 -3.15 15.62 -1.38
N ILE A 83 -4.24 15.10 -0.82
CA ILE A 83 -5.34 14.49 -1.59
C ILE A 83 -6.03 15.48 -2.53
N ASN A 84 -6.19 16.74 -2.13
CA ASN A 84 -6.92 17.75 -2.92
C ASN A 84 -6.02 18.59 -3.84
N LYS A 85 -4.69 18.46 -3.75
CA LYS A 85 -3.75 19.23 -4.59
C LYS A 85 -3.92 18.95 -6.08
N LYS A 86 -4.27 19.93 -6.90
CA LYS A 86 -4.25 19.74 -8.36
C LYS A 86 -2.80 19.68 -8.86
N LEU A 87 -2.46 18.61 -9.57
CA LEU A 87 -1.12 18.35 -10.08
C LEU A 87 -1.10 18.33 -11.61
N LYS A 88 0.02 18.78 -12.19
CA LYS A 88 0.33 18.54 -13.60
C LYS A 88 0.87 17.12 -13.77
N ILE A 89 0.69 16.51 -14.94
CA ILE A 89 1.22 15.18 -15.27
C ILE A 89 2.73 15.13 -14.99
N GLY A 90 3.18 14.04 -14.36
CA GLY A 90 4.55 13.81 -13.94
C GLY A 90 4.95 14.49 -12.63
N LYS A 91 4.05 15.24 -11.97
CA LYS A 91 4.35 15.86 -10.67
C LYS A 91 3.85 15.01 -9.50
N VAL A 92 4.56 15.13 -8.38
CA VAL A 92 4.27 14.48 -7.11
C VAL A 92 4.15 15.54 -6.01
N VAL A 93 3.29 15.27 -5.03
CA VAL A 93 3.26 15.95 -3.73
C VAL A 93 3.20 14.88 -2.66
N ALA A 94 3.90 15.08 -1.55
CA ALA A 94 3.92 14.14 -0.46
C ALA A 94 3.93 14.87 0.88
N GLU A 95 3.42 14.20 1.90
CA GLU A 95 3.51 14.60 3.29
C GLU A 95 3.91 13.40 4.14
N GLU A 96 4.74 13.66 5.13
CA GLU A 96 5.10 12.71 6.17
C GLU A 96 4.40 13.11 7.48
N SER A 97 3.73 12.16 8.13
CA SER A 97 3.25 12.37 9.48
C SER A 97 4.41 12.44 10.48
N ASN A 98 4.17 13.01 11.65
CA ASN A 98 5.09 12.93 12.80
C ASN A 98 5.36 11.49 13.28
N THR A 99 4.66 10.49 12.77
CA THR A 99 4.83 9.06 13.07
C THR A 99 5.49 8.28 11.94
N GLY A 100 6.07 8.95 10.94
CA GLY A 100 6.80 8.32 9.83
C GLY A 100 5.91 7.65 8.78
N ILE A 101 4.65 8.11 8.64
CA ILE A 101 3.74 7.64 7.58
C ILE A 101 3.79 8.64 6.45
N PHE A 102 4.28 8.21 5.29
CA PHE A 102 4.23 8.98 4.06
C PHE A 102 2.91 8.74 3.33
N VAL A 103 2.26 9.82 2.93
CA VAL A 103 1.19 9.82 1.94
C VAL A 103 1.62 10.69 0.77
N GLU A 104 1.65 10.09 -0.41
CA GLU A 104 1.99 10.80 -1.64
C GLU A 104 0.84 10.73 -2.64
N LYS A 105 0.79 11.75 -3.49
CA LYS A 105 -0.02 11.74 -4.70
C LYS A 105 0.83 12.09 -5.89
N TRP A 106 0.82 11.21 -6.88
CA TRP A 106 1.49 11.37 -8.16
C TRP A 106 0.48 11.43 -9.29
N LYS A 107 0.70 12.35 -10.24
CA LYS A 107 -0.16 12.50 -11.43
C LYS A 107 0.46 11.78 -12.61
N ASP A 108 -0.13 10.65 -13.00
CA ASP A 108 0.09 10.04 -14.32
C ASP A 108 -1.02 10.51 -15.27
N LYS A 109 -1.70 9.58 -15.97
CA LYS A 109 -2.99 9.87 -16.63
C LYS A 109 -4.09 10.17 -15.60
N GLN A 110 -4.06 9.46 -14.48
CA GLN A 110 -4.93 9.64 -13.33
C GLN A 110 -4.10 9.85 -12.06
N ASP A 111 -4.75 10.32 -11.01
CA ASP A 111 -4.10 10.49 -9.71
C ASP A 111 -3.84 9.10 -9.11
N VAL A 112 -2.60 8.87 -8.71
CA VAL A 112 -2.18 7.68 -7.97
C VAL A 112 -1.80 8.14 -6.57
N VAL A 113 -2.50 7.63 -5.56
CA VAL A 113 -2.21 7.91 -4.16
C VAL A 113 -1.59 6.66 -3.53
N ILE A 114 -0.42 6.81 -2.93
CA ILE A 114 0.29 5.73 -2.22
C ILE A 114 0.48 6.15 -0.77
N MET A 115 0.33 5.18 0.13
CA MET A 115 0.77 5.28 1.52
C MET A 115 1.91 4.31 1.76
N THR A 116 2.93 4.75 2.49
CA THR A 116 4.03 3.89 2.91
C THR A 116 4.66 4.36 4.22
N THR A 117 5.24 3.42 4.95
CA THR A 117 6.05 3.72 6.15
C THR A 117 7.54 3.39 5.96
N LYS A 118 7.96 3.13 4.72
CA LYS A 118 9.32 2.67 4.41
C LYS A 118 10.04 3.48 3.35
N TYR A 119 9.33 3.96 2.34
CA TYR A 119 9.95 4.59 1.18
C TYR A 119 9.72 6.10 1.20
N VAL A 120 10.79 6.85 1.00
CA VAL A 120 10.70 8.27 0.68
C VAL A 120 10.32 8.39 -0.81
N PRO A 121 9.33 9.23 -1.17
CA PRO A 121 8.81 9.34 -2.53
C PRO A 121 9.73 10.16 -3.44
N GLU A 122 10.93 9.65 -3.70
CA GLU A 122 11.88 10.25 -4.63
C GLU A 122 11.49 9.97 -6.08
N MET A 123 11.63 10.98 -6.95
CA MET A 123 11.32 10.85 -8.37
C MET A 123 12.49 10.18 -9.11
N VAL A 124 12.23 8.99 -9.66
CA VAL A 124 13.24 8.20 -10.39
C VAL A 124 12.81 8.04 -11.85
N THR A 125 13.75 8.26 -12.77
CA THR A 125 13.55 7.99 -14.19
C THR A 125 13.83 6.53 -14.50
N ILE A 126 12.89 5.89 -15.18
CA ILE A 126 13.03 4.52 -15.66
C ILE A 126 13.02 4.54 -17.18
N HIS A 127 14.07 3.98 -17.76
CA HIS A 127 14.21 3.80 -19.19
C HIS A 127 13.38 2.58 -19.63
N LYS A 128 12.34 2.80 -20.43
CA LYS A 128 11.69 1.73 -21.21
C LYS A 128 12.21 1.75 -22.64
N ARG A 129 12.02 0.64 -23.36
CA ARG A 129 12.48 0.45 -24.75
C ARG A 129 12.17 1.60 -25.71
N SER A 130 11.10 2.37 -25.46
CA SER A 130 10.66 3.47 -26.33
C SER A 130 10.49 4.82 -25.63
N THR A 131 10.50 4.88 -24.30
CA THR A 131 10.22 6.12 -23.55
C THR A 131 10.84 6.10 -22.16
N ASP A 132 11.28 7.28 -21.72
CA ASP A 132 11.67 7.51 -20.34
C ASP A 132 10.45 7.96 -19.52
N ILE A 133 10.26 7.32 -18.37
CA ILE A 133 9.15 7.64 -17.46
C ILE A 133 9.71 7.94 -16.09
N THR A 134 9.45 9.14 -15.59
CA THR A 134 9.81 9.53 -14.22
C THR A 134 8.61 9.30 -13.30
N LYS A 135 8.79 8.51 -12.24
CA LYS A 135 7.77 8.24 -11.23
C LYS A 135 8.38 8.01 -9.84
N PRO A 136 7.59 8.15 -8.76
CA PRO A 136 8.10 7.97 -7.41
C PRO A 136 8.59 6.54 -7.13
N THR A 137 9.65 6.40 -6.32
CA THR A 137 10.21 5.11 -5.87
C THR A 137 9.16 4.18 -5.24
N SER A 138 8.29 4.73 -4.42
CA SER A 138 7.15 4.04 -3.79
C SER A 138 6.18 3.44 -4.83
N VAL A 139 5.85 4.18 -5.90
CA VAL A 139 5.03 3.67 -7.02
C VAL A 139 5.76 2.54 -7.77
N ILE A 140 7.07 2.63 -7.94
CA ILE A 140 7.89 1.57 -8.56
C ILE A 140 7.82 0.29 -7.71
N GLU A 141 8.11 0.43 -6.42
CA GLU A 141 8.16 -0.66 -5.47
C GLU A 141 6.80 -1.33 -5.24
N TYR A 142 5.71 -0.56 -5.32
CA TYR A 142 4.35 -1.10 -5.24
C TYR A 142 4.04 -1.96 -6.47
N ASN A 143 4.26 -1.42 -7.68
CA ASN A 143 4.01 -2.14 -8.93
C ASN A 143 4.86 -3.42 -9.04
N ARG A 144 6.08 -3.40 -8.52
CA ARG A 144 6.96 -4.58 -8.48
C ARG A 144 6.36 -5.69 -7.62
N ARG A 145 5.77 -5.36 -6.46
CA ARG A 145 5.17 -6.33 -5.52
C ARG A 145 3.79 -6.79 -5.97
N LYS A 146 2.94 -5.88 -6.44
CA LYS A 146 1.59 -6.17 -6.93
C LYS A 146 1.58 -7.25 -8.02
N ARG A 147 2.60 -7.29 -8.89
CA ARG A 147 2.77 -8.35 -9.89
C ARG A 147 2.72 -9.76 -9.31
N TYR A 148 3.30 -9.99 -8.13
CA TYR A 148 3.29 -11.31 -7.51
C TYR A 148 1.89 -11.69 -6.99
N ILE A 149 1.15 -10.72 -6.46
CA ILE A 149 -0.24 -10.89 -6.02
C ILE A 149 -1.11 -11.26 -7.23
N ASP A 150 -1.06 -10.46 -8.29
CA ASP A 150 -1.88 -10.66 -9.49
C ASP A 150 -1.60 -12.01 -10.18
N ILE A 151 -0.34 -12.47 -10.19
CA ILE A 151 0.04 -13.77 -10.75
C ILE A 151 -0.53 -14.91 -9.89
N SER A 152 -0.44 -14.79 -8.56
CA SER A 152 -0.96 -15.82 -7.66
C SER A 152 -2.47 -16.00 -7.81
N THR A 153 -3.24 -14.91 -7.90
CA THR A 153 -4.70 -14.95 -8.07
C THR A 153 -5.09 -15.59 -9.41
N LYS A 154 -4.34 -15.33 -10.49
CA LYS A 154 -4.61 -15.88 -11.83
C LYS A 154 -4.29 -17.38 -11.96
N LEU A 155 -3.48 -17.95 -11.08
CA LEU A 155 -3.12 -19.37 -11.11
C LEU A 155 -4.10 -20.26 -10.34
N HIS A 156 -4.99 -19.66 -9.54
CA HIS A 156 -5.96 -20.35 -8.69
C HIS A 156 -7.41 -20.19 -9.18
N LEU A 157 -7.60 -19.60 -10.36
CA LEU A 157 -8.86 -19.52 -11.11
C LEU A 157 -8.70 -20.25 -12.44
#